data_AF-A0A3T0N0D1-F1
#
_entry.id   AF-A0A3T0N0D1-F1
#
_cell.length_a   1.000
_cell.length_b   1.000
_cell.length_c   1.000
_cell.angle_alpha   90.00
_cell.angle_beta   90.00
_cell.angle_gamma   90.00
#
_symmetry.space_group_name_H-M   'P 1'
#
loop_
_entity.id
_entity.type
_entity.pdbx_description
1 polymer ?
#
loop_
_entity_poly.entity_id
_entity_poly.type
_entity_poly.pdbx_seq_one_letter_code
_entity_poly.pdbx_strand_id
1 'polypeptide(L)'
;MLITVYTGDWNEDAAPNSRWATRISVDLADKAGCSLMDWSQADLNGITMFTPLNRNDVLNTEYAPQLWACVDAILMKESRLEHMHQ
;
A
#
# COMPACT_ATOMS: atom_id res chain seq x y z
N MET A 1 -5.29 -8.10 7.85
CA MET A 1 -4.45 -6.94 8.26
C MET A 1 -4.54 -5.86 7.19
N LEU A 2 -4.50 -4.58 7.56
CA LEU A 2 -4.44 -3.48 6.58
C LEU A 2 -3.07 -2.80 6.67
N ILE A 3 -2.38 -2.68 5.53
CA ILE A 3 -1.12 -1.95 5.42
C ILE A 3 -1.30 -0.77 4.46
N THR A 4 -0.60 0.34 4.72
CA THR A 4 -0.50 1.47 3.80
C THR A 4 0.95 1.60 3.38
N VAL A 5 1.21 1.52 2.09
CA VAL A 5 2.53 1.64 1.51
C VAL A 5 2.68 3.07 0.99
N TYR A 6 3.67 3.79 1.51
CA TYR A 6 4.01 5.13 1.10
C TYR A 6 5.22 5.07 0.16
N THR A 7 5.10 5.65 -1.03
CA THR A 7 6.14 5.65 -2.07
C THR A 7 6.33 7.05 -2.66
N GLY A 8 7.34 7.22 -3.50
CA GLY A 8 7.70 8.51 -4.10
C GLY A 8 8.71 9.29 -3.27
N ASP A 9 8.73 10.61 -3.45
CA ASP A 9 9.68 11.52 -2.83
C ASP A 9 9.15 12.12 -1.51
N TRP A 10 9.74 11.69 -0.39
CA TRP A 10 9.37 12.12 0.96
C TRP A 10 10.36 13.14 1.56
N ASN A 11 11.26 13.71 0.75
CA ASN A 11 12.10 14.82 1.20
C ASN A 11 11.25 16.02 1.63
N GLU A 12 11.79 16.86 2.50
CA GLU A 12 11.07 18.01 3.08
C GLU A 12 10.52 18.97 2.02
N ASP A 13 11.27 19.20 0.95
CA ASP A 13 10.92 20.10 -0.16
C ASP A 13 10.05 19.46 -1.25
N ALA A 14 9.78 18.15 -1.16
CA ALA A 14 9.02 17.43 -2.18
C ALA A 14 7.53 17.80 -2.13
N ALA A 15 6.95 18.05 -3.30
CA ALA A 15 5.54 18.38 -3.42
C ALA A 15 4.64 17.15 -3.09
N PRO A 16 3.41 17.35 -2.56
CA PRO A 16 2.50 16.25 -2.23
C PRO A 16 2.18 15.32 -3.41
N ASN A 17 2.21 15.82 -4.65
CA ASN A 17 1.97 15.01 -5.85
C ASN A 17 3.14 14.09 -6.22
N SER A 18 4.31 14.29 -5.61
CA SER A 18 5.46 13.39 -5.69
C SER A 18 5.42 12.29 -4.63
N ARG A 19 4.44 12.33 -3.72
CA ARG A 19 4.21 11.34 -2.66
C ARG A 19 2.95 10.55 -2.99
N TRP A 20 3.03 9.23 -2.92
CA TRP A 20 1.90 8.36 -3.15
C TRP A 20 1.64 7.47 -1.96
N ALA A 21 0.38 7.08 -1.78
CA ALA A 21 0.00 6.08 -0.79
C ALA A 21 -0.99 5.08 -1.38
N THR A 22 -0.71 3.79 -1.19
CA THR A 22 -1.58 2.70 -1.59
C THR A 22 -1.99 1.87 -0.39
N ARG A 23 -3.29 1.55 -0.26
CA ARG A 23 -3.80 0.65 0.79
C ARG A 23 -3.86 -0.79 0.29
N ILE A 24 -3.35 -1.71 1.10
CA ILE A 24 -3.35 -3.15 0.82
C ILE A 24 -3.97 -3.87 2.00
N SER A 25 -5.02 -4.65 1.72
CA SER A 25 -5.52 -5.65 2.65
C SER A 25 -4.73 -6.94 2.48
N VAL A 26 -4.28 -7.50 3.59
CA VAL A 26 -3.57 -8.77 3.68
C VAL A 26 -4.48 -9.74 4.42
N ASP A 27 -5.01 -10.72 3.71
CA ASP A 27 -5.72 -11.86 4.29
C ASP A 27 -4.69 -12.89 4.76
N LEU A 28 -4.86 -13.35 5.99
CA LEU A 28 -3.94 -14.27 6.67
C LEU A 28 -4.61 -15.63 6.94
N ALA A 29 -5.83 -15.85 6.49
CA ALA A 29 -6.54 -17.13 6.61
C ALA A 29 -6.08 -18.15 5.55
N ASP A 30 -6.72 -19.33 5.48
CA ASP A 30 -6.37 -20.50 4.64
C ASP A 30 -6.13 -20.22 3.14
N LYS A 31 -6.53 -19.05 2.62
CA LYS A 31 -6.18 -18.56 1.28
C LYS A 31 -5.46 -17.21 1.37
N ALA A 32 -4.36 -17.20 2.11
CA ALA A 32 -3.56 -16.02 2.34
C ALA A 32 -3.29 -15.28 1.02
N GLY A 33 -3.48 -13.96 1.04
CA GLY A 33 -3.46 -13.18 -0.18
C GLY A 33 -3.51 -11.69 0.09
N CYS A 34 -3.05 -10.91 -0.89
CA CYS A 34 -3.10 -9.46 -0.82
C CYS A 34 -4.12 -8.91 -1.81
N SER A 35 -4.77 -7.82 -1.44
CA SER A 35 -5.73 -7.11 -2.28
C SER A 35 -5.55 -5.61 -2.14
N LEU A 36 -5.53 -4.91 -3.26
CA LEU A 36 -5.58 -3.45 -3.29
C LEU A 36 -6.93 -2.97 -2.76
N MET A 37 -6.90 -1.91 -1.97
CA MET A 37 -8.08 -1.29 -1.37
C MET A 37 -8.20 0.15 -1.86
N ASP A 38 -9.43 0.57 -2.13
CA ASP A 38 -9.72 1.95 -2.46
C ASP A 38 -9.87 2.80 -1.19
N TRP A 39 -9.52 4.07 -1.29
CA TRP A 39 -9.75 5.09 -0.28
C TRP A 39 -11.22 5.50 -0.31
N SER A 40 -11.85 5.62 0.86
CA SER A 40 -13.22 6.14 0.93
C SER A 40 -13.24 7.65 0.67
N GLN A 41 -14.37 8.19 0.20
CA GLN A 41 -14.49 9.63 0.01
C GLN A 41 -14.24 10.43 1.31
N ALA A 42 -14.60 9.84 2.46
CA ALA A 42 -14.33 10.44 3.76
C ALA A 42 -12.83 10.52 4.07
N ASP A 43 -12.06 9.48 3.72
CA ASP A 43 -10.60 9.49 3.86
C ASP A 43 -9.99 10.57 2.95
N LEU A 44 -10.42 10.62 1.68
CA LEU A 44 -9.88 11.55 0.67
C LEU A 44 -9.99 13.01 1.11
N ASN A 45 -11.09 13.38 1.78
CA ASN A 45 -11.31 14.75 2.24
C ASN A 45 -10.31 15.20 3.32
N GLY A 46 -9.65 14.27 4.01
CA GLY A 46 -8.67 14.56 5.07
C GLY A 46 -7.22 14.49 4.61
N ILE A 47 -6.95 14.04 3.38
CA ILE A 47 -5.59 13.77 2.91
C ILE A 47 -5.05 14.97 2.13
N THR A 48 -3.97 15.57 2.63
CA THR A 48 -3.29 16.72 2.00
C THR A 48 -1.80 16.48 1.75
N MET A 49 -1.21 15.45 2.36
CA MET A 49 0.25 15.24 2.38
C MET A 49 0.77 14.34 1.25
N PHE A 50 -0.11 13.58 0.60
CA PHE A 50 0.24 12.64 -0.46
C PHE A 50 -0.96 12.47 -1.40
N THR A 51 -0.70 11.93 -2.59
CA THR A 51 -1.74 11.51 -3.53
C THR A 51 -2.17 10.07 -3.22
N PRO A 52 -3.41 9.84 -2.77
CA PRO A 52 -3.93 8.49 -2.56
C PRO A 52 -4.15 7.79 -3.90
N LEU A 53 -3.65 6.56 -4.03
CA LEU A 53 -3.84 5.72 -5.21
C LEU A 53 -4.85 4.61 -4.92
N ASN A 54 -5.91 4.56 -5.73
CA ASN A 54 -6.90 3.49 -5.73
C ASN A 54 -6.47 2.35 -6.66
N ARG A 55 -7.27 1.28 -6.68
CA ARG A 55 -7.05 0.11 -7.56
C ARG A 55 -6.83 0.52 -9.01
N ASN A 56 -7.65 1.42 -9.54
CA ASN A 56 -7.59 1.82 -10.95
C ASN A 56 -6.35 2.66 -11.28
N ASP A 57 -5.74 3.31 -10.29
CA ASP A 57 -4.52 4.10 -10.48
C ASP A 57 -3.27 3.22 -10.47
N VAL A 58 -3.39 1.99 -9.98
CA VAL A 58 -2.29 1.02 -9.83
C VAL A 58 -2.41 -0.11 -10.86
N LEU A 59 -3.56 -0.77 -10.93
CA LEU A 59 -3.76 -1.93 -11.80
C LEU A 59 -3.55 -1.55 -13.27
N ASN A 60 -2.91 -2.45 -14.00
CA ASN A 60 -2.55 -2.26 -15.42
C ASN A 60 -1.58 -1.10 -15.70
N THR A 61 -0.87 -0.61 -14.68
CA THR A 61 0.25 0.32 -14.84
C THR A 61 1.58 -0.38 -14.61
N GLU A 62 2.68 0.22 -15.07
CA GLU A 62 4.04 -0.25 -14.80
C GLU A 62 4.42 -0.18 -13.32
N TYR A 63 3.65 0.54 -12.50
CA TYR A 63 3.86 0.67 -11.07
C TYR A 63 3.37 -0.57 -10.30
N ALA A 64 2.33 -1.28 -10.77
CA ALA A 64 1.79 -2.47 -10.10
C ALA A 64 2.84 -3.53 -9.72
N PRO A 65 3.72 -4.01 -10.63
CA PRO A 65 4.72 -5.01 -10.25
C PRO A 65 5.72 -4.50 -9.22
N GLN A 66 6.08 -3.21 -9.26
CA GLN A 66 7.00 -2.61 -8.29
C GLN A 66 6.37 -2.53 -6.91
N LEU A 67 5.10 -2.12 -6.84
CA LEU A 67 4.34 -2.11 -5.60
C LEU A 67 4.23 -3.50 -4.99
N TRP A 68 3.90 -4.53 -5.79
CA TRP A 68 3.80 -5.90 -5.27
C TRP A 68 5.13 -6.43 -4.77
N ALA A 69 6.24 -6.13 -5.44
CA ALA A 69 7.58 -6.48 -4.94
C ALA A 69 7.88 -5.79 -3.58
N CYS A 70 7.46 -4.53 -3.40
CA CYS A 70 7.57 -3.85 -2.10
C CYS A 70 6.70 -4.52 -1.03
N VAL A 71 5.46 -4.88 -1.35
CA VAL A 71 4.55 -5.58 -0.42
C VAL A 71 5.15 -6.93 -0.02
N ASP A 72 5.66 -7.71 -0.97
CA ASP A 72 6.32 -8.99 -0.69
C ASP A 72 7.51 -8.80 0.26
N ALA A 73 8.36 -7.80 0.01
CA ALA A 73 9.51 -7.50 0.86
C ALA A 73 9.12 -7.09 2.28
N ILE A 74 8.01 -6.33 2.44
CA ILE A 74 7.45 -5.98 3.74
C ILE A 74 6.97 -7.24 4.46
N LEU A 75 6.16 -8.07 3.79
CA LEU A 75 5.56 -9.26 4.39
C LEU A 75 6.61 -10.31 4.76
N MET A 76 7.66 -10.49 3.95
CA MET A 76 8.77 -11.40 4.24
C MET A 76 9.57 -11.02 5.49
N LYS A 77 9.53 -9.75 5.92
CA LYS A 77 10.26 -9.25 7.09
C LYS A 77 9.34 -8.91 8.27
N GLU A 78 8.04 -9.16 8.12
CA GLU A 78 7.08 -8.81 9.16
C GLU A 78 7.01 -9.90 10.22
N SER A 79 7.78 -9.71 11.29
CA SER A 79 7.87 -10.62 12.44
C SER A 79 6.51 -10.98 13.08
N ARG A 80 5.49 -10.12 12.95
CA ARG A 80 4.14 -10.43 13.45
C ARG A 80 3.45 -11.54 12.66
N LEU A 81 3.87 -11.78 11.42
CA LEU A 81 3.40 -12.90 10.59
C LEU A 81 4.16 -14.19 10.87
N GLU A 82 5.36 -14.13 11.45
CA GLU A 82 6.16 -15.31 11.81
C GLU A 82 5.47 -16.17 12.89
N HIS A 83 4.73 -15.56 13.81
CA HIS A 83 3.95 -16.27 14.84
C HIS A 83 2.66 -16.93 14.33
N MET A 84 2.31 -16.74 13.04
CA MET A 84 1.08 -17.28 12.46
C MET A 84 1.32 -18.55 11.62
N HIS A 85 2.58 -18.97 11.50
CA HIS A 85 3.01 -20.18 10.79
C HIS A 85 3.32 -21.38 11.73
N GLN A 86 2.90 -21.33 12.99
CA GLN A 86 2.95 -22.46 13.95
C GLN A 86 1.55 -23.02 14.21
#